data_AF-A0A4Y9RKW8-F1
#
_entry.id   AF-A0A4Y9RKW8-F1
#
_cell.length_a   1.000
_cell.length_b   1.000
_cell.length_c   1.000
_cell.angle_alpha   90.00
_cell.angle_beta   90.00
_cell.angle_gamma   90.00
#
_symmetry.space_group_name_H-M   'P 1'
#
loop_
_entity.id
_entity.type
_entity.pdbx_description
1 polymer ?
#
loop_
_entity_poly.entity_id
_entity_poly.type
_entity_poly.pdbx_seq_one_letter_code
_entity_poly.pdbx_strand_id
1 'polypeptide(L)' 'MMRAAASAGVSPEGFWRLSLREFRWLTEVEGGGAPMSHAELDRMREQWPDE' A
#
# COMPACT_ATOMS: atom_id res chain seq x y z
N MET A 1 0.23 -2.08 -14.87
CA MET A 1 -0.37 -0.83 -14.34
C MET A 1 0.35 0.41 -14.84
N MET A 2 1.65 0.62 -14.57
CA MET A 2 2.36 1.82 -15.06
C MET A 2 2.32 2.03 -16.59
N ARG A 3 2.51 0.97 -17.41
CA ARG A 3 2.42 1.10 -18.88
C ARG A 3 1.02 1.53 -19.36
N ALA A 4 -0.03 1.04 -18.69
CA ALA A 4 -1.41 1.40 -19.01
C ALA A 4 -1.73 2.85 -18.59
N ALA A 5 -1.22 3.28 -17.44
CA ALA A 5 -1.31 4.67 -16.98
C ALA A 5 -0.59 5.62 -17.96
N ALA A 6 0.60 5.24 -18.43
CA ALA A 6 1.33 6.00 -19.44
C ALA A 6 0.56 6.09 -20.77
N SER A 7 -0.07 5.00 -21.24
CA SER A 7 -0.92 5.05 -22.44
C SER A 7 -2.17 5.92 -22.28
N ALA A 8 -2.59 6.18 -21.03
CA ALA A 8 -3.69 7.09 -20.70
C ALA A 8 -3.22 8.54 -20.46
N GLY A 9 -1.94 8.86 -20.71
CA GLY A 9 -1.38 10.21 -20.53
C GLY A 9 -1.03 10.57 -19.09
N VAL A 10 -1.05 9.60 -18.17
CA VAL A 10 -0.67 9.82 -16.77
C VAL A 10 0.86 9.72 -16.65
N SER A 11 1.49 10.80 -16.18
CA SER A 11 2.93 10.79 -15.90
C SER A 11 3.26 9.81 -14.76
N PRO A 12 4.50 9.28 -14.67
CA PRO A 12 4.91 8.42 -13.56
C PRO A 12 4.65 9.05 -12.19
N GLU A 13 4.95 10.35 -12.03
CA GLU A 13 4.67 11.09 -10.80
C GLU A 13 3.15 11.14 -10.49
N GLY A 14 2.33 11.40 -11.52
CA GLY A 14 0.87 11.38 -11.38
C GLY A 14 0.33 10.02 -10.96
N PHE A 15 0.86 8.94 -11.54
CA PHE A 15 0.52 7.57 -11.18
C PHE A 15 0.87 7.28 -9.72
N TRP A 16 2.08 7.66 -9.26
CA TRP A 16 2.50 7.44 -7.87
C TRP A 16 1.64 8.22 -6.88
N ARG A 17 1.35 9.48 -7.18
CA ARG A 17 0.50 10.32 -6.32
C ARG A 17 -0.91 9.74 -6.19
N LEU A 18 -1.48 9.23 -7.27
CA LEU A 18 -2.78 8.55 -7.25
C LEU A 18 -2.72 7.24 -6.46
N SER A 19 -1.70 6.42 -6.70
CA SER A 19 -1.51 5.13 -6.01
C SER A 19 -1.36 5.32 -4.49
N LEU A 20 -0.59 6.32 -4.06
CA LEU A 20 -0.44 6.65 -2.65
C LEU A 20 -1.74 7.17 -2.03
N ARG A 21 -2.53 7.95 -2.78
CA ARG A 21 -3.83 8.43 -2.31
C ARG A 21 -4.82 7.29 -2.12
N GLU A 22 -4.90 6.37 -3.09
CA GLU A 22 -5.76 5.19 -3.00
C GLU A 22 -5.32 4.25 -1.88
N PHE A 23 -4.01 4.04 -1.74
CA PHE A 23 -3.47 3.26 -0.63
C PHE A 23 -3.85 3.87 0.72
N ARG A 24 -3.73 5.19 0.88
CA ARG A 24 -4.18 5.89 2.09
C ARG A 24 -5.68 5.72 2.30
N TRP A 25 -6.52 5.88 1.29
CA TRP A 25 -7.96 5.61 1.45
C TRP A 25 -8.28 4.19 1.91
N LEU A 26 -7.49 3.20 1.51
CA LEU A 26 -7.69 1.80 1.92
C LEU A 26 -7.13 1.50 3.32
N THR A 27 -6.13 2.25 3.78
CA THR A 27 -5.38 1.94 5.01
C THR A 27 -5.60 2.94 6.15
N GLU A 28 -6.01 4.16 5.82
CA GLU A 28 -6.52 5.14 6.77
C GLU A 28 -7.96 4.75 7.15
N VAL A 29 -8.07 3.67 7.93
CA VAL A 29 -9.28 3.40 8.70
C VAL A 29 -9.38 4.48 9.78
N GLU A 30 -10.52 5.16 9.89
CA GLU A 30 -10.81 6.04 11.04
C GLU A 30 -10.63 5.22 12.33
N GLY A 31 -9.58 5.52 13.09
CA GLY A 31 -9.22 4.79 14.31
C GLY A 31 -7.80 4.29 14.37
N GLY A 32 -6.99 4.46 13.30
CA GLY A 32 -5.51 4.43 13.35
C GLY A 32 -4.95 3.37 14.30
N GLY A 33 -5.05 2.09 13.94
CA GLY A 33 -4.45 1.02 14.70
C GLY A 33 -2.98 1.31 14.97
N ALA A 34 -2.52 1.08 16.20
CA ALA A 34 -1.14 1.30 16.57
C ALA A 34 -0.20 0.55 15.61
N PRO A 35 0.94 1.14 15.21
CA PRO A 35 1.89 0.44 14.37
C PRO A 35 2.32 -0.87 15.05
N MET A 36 2.37 -1.96 14.28
CA MET A 36 2.83 -3.24 14.78
C MET A 36 4.26 -3.12 15.30
N SER A 37 4.51 -3.73 16.45
CA SER A 37 5.86 -4.00 16.94
C SER A 37 6.55 -5.02 16.06
N HIS A 38 7.88 -5.06 16.14
CA HIS A 38 8.67 -6.05 15.42
C HIS A 38 8.25 -7.50 15.72
N ALA A 39 7.92 -7.79 16.98
CA ALA A 39 7.49 -9.12 17.40
C ALA A 39 6.11 -9.52 16.83
N GLU A 40 5.22 -8.55 16.64
CA GLU A 40 3.92 -8.78 15.98
C GLU A 40 4.11 -9.02 14.49
N LEU A 41 5.02 -8.28 13.85
CA LEU A 41 5.38 -8.49 12.45
C LEU A 41 6.00 -9.88 12.23
N ASP A 42 6.91 -10.32 13.10
CA ASP A 42 7.53 -11.64 13.00
C ASP A 42 6.48 -12.77 13.13
N ARG A 43 5.57 -12.67 14.11
CA ARG A 43 4.45 -13.62 14.23
C ARG A 43 3.54 -13.61 13.01
N MET A 44 3.23 -12.42 12.46
CA MET A 44 2.42 -12.31 11.26
C MET A 44 3.09 -13.04 10.08
N ARG A 45 4.39 -12.86 9.90
CA ARG A 45 5.16 -13.53 8.84
C ARG A 45 5.18 -15.06 8.98
N GLU A 46 5.27 -15.57 10.20
CA GLU A 46 5.17 -17.01 10.46
C GLU A 46 3.77 -17.56 10.14
N GLN A 47 2.73 -16.76 10.36
CA GLN A 47 1.33 -17.15 10.23
C GLN A 47 0.79 -17.03 8.80
N TRP A 48 1.34 -16.12 8.00
CA TRP A 48 1.06 -15.95 6.57
C TRP A 48 2.36 -15.92 5.77
N PRO A 49 2.95 -17.10 5.46
CA PRO A 49 4.17 -17.17 4.65
C PRO A 49 3.89 -16.76 3.20
N ASP A 50 4.82 -16.02 2.60
CA ASP A 50 4.76 -15.45 1.25
C ASP A 50 4.93 -16.50 0.12
N GLU A 51 4.43 -17.73 0.25
CA GLU A 51 4.62 -18.84 -0.73
C GLU A 51 4.59 -18.40 -2.21
#